data_AF-A0A8T6T4P2-F1
#
_entry.id   AF-A0A8T6T4P2-F1
#
_cell.length_a   1.000
_cell.length_b   1.000
_cell.length_c   1.000
_cell.angle_alpha   90.00
_cell.angle_beta   90.00
_cell.angle_gamma   90.00
#
_symmetry.space_group_name_H-M   'P 1'
#
loop_
_entity.id
_entity.type
_entity.pdbx_description
1 polymer ?
#
loop_
_entity_poly.entity_id
_entity_poly.type
_entity_poly.pdbx_seq_one_letter_code
_entity_poly.pdbx_strand_id
1 'polypeptide(L)'
;ACSANVVISETEIDYPYVSSPHHMMVMSQGAYEKYVDKLRSGGKLLYDEDLVELKFRRKDISRFGIPATRLAEQLGRKIVANIVMLGFVAAV
;
A
#
# COMPACT_ATOMS: atom_id res chain seq x y z
N ALA A 1 12.12 9.27 3.54
CA ALA A 1 10.99 8.42 3.09
C ALA A 1 11.52 7.01 2.85
N CYS A 2 10.88 6.00 3.44
CA CYS A 2 11.29 4.60 3.32
C CYS A 2 10.28 3.85 2.46
N SER A 3 10.73 2.87 1.69
CA SER A 3 9.89 1.94 0.93
C SER A 3 10.46 0.54 1.05
N ALA A 4 9.59 -0.47 1.17
CA ALA A 4 9.96 -1.87 1.12
C ALA A 4 9.25 -2.53 -0.07
N ASN A 5 9.95 -3.45 -0.73
CA ASN A 5 9.43 -4.25 -1.82
C ASN A 5 9.52 -5.72 -1.41
N VAL A 6 8.46 -6.48 -1.67
CA VAL A 6 8.38 -7.90 -1.34
C VAL A 6 7.94 -8.65 -2.59
N VAL A 7 8.69 -9.69 -2.93
CA VAL A 7 8.36 -10.64 -4.00
C VAL A 7 8.18 -12.00 -3.35
N ILE A 8 7.05 -12.66 -3.65
CA ILE A 8 6.70 -13.98 -3.12
C ILE A 8 6.41 -14.86 -4.32
N SER A 9 7.01 -16.05 -4.35
CA SER A 9 6.82 -17.04 -5.39
C SER A 9 6.84 -18.44 -4.77
N GLU A 10 6.12 -19.39 -5.38
CA GLU A 10 6.21 -20.82 -5.05
C GLU A 10 7.45 -21.47 -5.66
N THR A 11 8.09 -20.78 -6.63
CA THR A 11 9.32 -21.19 -7.29
C THR A 11 10.47 -20.24 -6.98
N GLU A 12 11.68 -20.58 -7.42
CA GLU A 12 12.85 -19.71 -7.32
C GLU A 12 12.60 -18.31 -7.93
N ILE A 13 13.19 -17.29 -7.32
CA ILE A 13 13.07 -15.89 -7.73
C ILE A 13 14.36 -15.48 -8.44
N ASP A 14 14.32 -15.43 -9.77
CA ASP A 14 15.47 -15.02 -10.58
C ASP A 14 15.74 -13.50 -10.52
N TYR A 15 14.70 -12.70 -10.29
CA TYR A 15 14.79 -11.24 -10.28
C TYR A 15 14.03 -10.61 -9.09
N PRO A 16 14.75 -10.05 -8.08
CA PRO A 16 14.15 -9.64 -6.80
C PRO A 16 13.59 -8.20 -6.78
N TYR A 17 13.54 -7.50 -7.93
CA TYR A 17 13.02 -6.13 -7.97
C TYR A 17 11.57 -6.06 -8.44
N VAL A 18 10.77 -5.25 -7.74
CA VAL A 18 9.36 -5.01 -8.06
C VAL A 18 9.25 -3.87 -9.10
N SER A 19 8.87 -4.22 -10.32
CA SER A 19 8.64 -3.25 -11.41
C SER A 19 7.17 -2.85 -11.55
N SER A 20 6.26 -3.83 -11.49
CA SER A 20 4.81 -3.64 -11.59
C SER A 20 4.09 -4.46 -10.51
N PRO A 21 3.88 -3.90 -9.31
CA PRO A 21 3.29 -4.64 -8.19
C PRO A 21 1.82 -5.01 -8.46
N HIS A 22 1.40 -6.15 -7.90
CA HIS A 22 -0.01 -6.56 -7.83
C HIS A 22 -0.77 -5.81 -6.73
N HIS A 23 -0.08 -5.57 -5.61
CA HIS A 23 -0.60 -4.85 -4.45
C HIS A 23 0.35 -3.70 -4.11
N MET A 24 -0.19 -2.52 -3.84
CA MET A 24 0.59 -1.36 -3.42
C MET A 24 -0.02 -0.78 -2.15
N MET A 25 0.81 -0.63 -1.12
CA MET A 25 0.44 -0.05 0.17
C MET A 25 1.08 1.34 0.31
N VAL A 26 0.30 2.38 0.55
CA VAL A 26 0.81 3.75 0.73
C VAL A 26 0.27 4.40 2.00
N MET A 27 1.18 4.90 2.84
CA MET A 27 0.86 5.59 4.12
C MET A 27 1.38 7.04 4.12
N SER A 28 1.60 7.63 2.94
CA SER A 28 1.97 9.03 2.80
C SER A 28 1.62 9.54 1.42
N GLN A 29 1.22 10.81 1.33
CA GLN A 29 0.90 11.46 0.06
C GLN A 29 2.05 11.39 -0.95
N GLY A 30 3.29 11.64 -0.50
CA GLY A 30 4.46 11.61 -1.39
C GLY A 30 4.75 10.20 -1.95
N ALA A 31 4.44 9.13 -1.21
CA ALA A 31 4.55 7.77 -1.74
C ALA A 31 3.48 7.49 -2.81
N TYR A 32 2.24 7.92 -2.56
CA TYR A 32 1.16 7.80 -3.53
C TYR A 32 1.53 8.49 -4.86
N GLU A 33 1.90 9.77 -4.80
CA GLU A 33 2.23 10.56 -5.99
C GLU A 33 3.44 10.01 -6.76
N LYS A 34 4.41 9.40 -6.06
CA LYS A 34 5.62 8.86 -6.67
C LYS A 34 5.43 7.47 -7.29
N TYR A 35 4.58 6.63 -6.72
CA TYR A 35 4.56 5.20 -7.05
C TYR A 35 3.27 4.72 -7.71
N VAL A 36 2.14 5.43 -7.61
CA VAL A 36 0.83 4.94 -8.10
C VAL A 36 0.86 4.49 -9.57
N ASP A 37 1.63 5.16 -10.42
CA ASP A 37 1.70 4.82 -11.85
C ASP A 37 2.42 3.48 -12.13
N LYS A 38 3.23 2.99 -11.19
CA LYS A 38 3.86 1.67 -11.28
C LYS A 38 2.88 0.53 -11.01
N LEU A 39 1.78 0.80 -10.31
CA LEU A 39 0.78 -0.21 -10.01
C LEU A 39 0.24 -0.81 -11.31
N ARG A 40 0.26 -2.15 -11.37
CA ARG A 40 -0.22 -2.90 -12.52
C ARG A 40 -1.69 -2.57 -12.79
N SER A 41 -2.10 -2.62 -14.05
CA SER A 41 -3.53 -2.60 -14.40
C SER A 41 -4.25 -3.78 -13.74
N GLY A 42 -5.43 -3.53 -13.18
CA GLY A 42 -6.16 -4.47 -12.31
C GLY A 42 -5.60 -4.63 -10.90
N GLY A 43 -4.50 -3.95 -10.56
CA GLY A 43 -3.86 -4.02 -9.25
C GLY A 43 -4.70 -3.42 -8.12
N LYS A 44 -4.33 -3.75 -6.88
CA LYS A 44 -4.98 -3.26 -5.66
C LYS A 44 -4.13 -2.17 -5.01
N LEU A 45 -4.70 -0.99 -4.84
CA LEU A 45 -4.13 0.09 -4.02
C LEU A 45 -4.76 0.06 -2.64
N LEU A 46 -3.93 -0.13 -1.62
CA LEU A 46 -4.28 -0.01 -0.21
C LEU A 46 -3.65 1.27 0.34
N TYR A 47 -4.41 2.09 1.03
CA TYR A 47 -3.92 3.38 1.52
C TYR A 47 -4.48 3.75 2.88
N ASP A 48 -3.69 4.55 3.62
CA ASP A 48 -4.19 5.22 4.82
C ASP A 48 -5.04 6.43 4.41
N GLU A 49 -6.35 6.35 4.64
CA GLU A 49 -7.31 7.38 4.20
C GLU A 49 -7.18 8.70 4.96
N ASP A 50 -6.56 8.70 6.14
CA ASP A 50 -6.32 9.91 6.91
C ASP A 50 -5.07 10.66 6.42
N LEU A 51 -4.18 10.01 5.66
CA LEU A 51 -2.89 10.56 5.22
C LEU A 51 -2.76 10.74 3.70
N VAL A 52 -3.61 10.08 2.92
CA VAL A 52 -3.49 10.03 1.46
C VAL A 52 -4.77 10.52 0.80
N GLU A 53 -4.65 11.64 0.09
CA GLU A 53 -5.71 12.16 -0.76
C GLU A 53 -5.55 11.63 -2.19
N LEU A 54 -6.56 10.87 -2.58
CA LEU A 54 -6.65 10.18 -3.85
C LEU A 54 -7.00 11.14 -5.00
N LYS A 55 -5.99 11.77 -5.60
CA LYS A 55 -6.13 12.54 -6.85
C LYS A 55 -6.15 11.59 -8.07
N PHE A 56 -7.29 11.02 -8.45
CA PHE A 56 -7.31 9.95 -9.46
C PHE A 56 -7.63 10.34 -10.90
N ARG A 57 -6.83 9.76 -11.81
CA ARG A 57 -7.10 9.59 -13.24
C ARG A 57 -7.23 8.12 -13.68
N ARG A 58 -6.69 7.16 -12.90
CA ARG A 58 -6.71 5.71 -13.21
C ARG A 58 -8.04 5.07 -12.78
N LYS A 59 -8.74 4.44 -13.74
CA LYS A 59 -10.03 3.74 -13.52
C LYS A 59 -9.89 2.21 -13.52
N ASP A 60 -8.70 1.72 -13.81
CA ASP A 60 -8.39 0.31 -14.04
C ASP A 60 -7.82 -0.40 -12.79
N ILE A 61 -7.87 0.23 -11.61
CA ILE A 61 -7.35 -0.34 -10.36
C ILE A 61 -8.43 -0.39 -9.29
N SER A 62 -8.29 -1.33 -8.35
CA SER A 62 -9.12 -1.41 -7.15
C SER A 62 -8.51 -0.59 -6.02
N ARG A 63 -9.35 0.08 -5.22
CA ARG A 63 -8.91 1.03 -4.18
C ARG A 63 -9.54 0.66 -2.85
N PHE A 64 -8.70 0.55 -1.83
CA PHE A 64 -9.09 0.14 -0.48
C PHE A 64 -8.46 1.10 0.53
N GLY A 65 -9.30 1.93 1.16
CA GLY A 65 -8.88 2.86 2.20
C GLY A 65 -9.14 2.26 3.58
N ILE A 66 -8.24 2.52 4.52
CA ILE A 66 -8.44 2.24 5.95
C ILE A 66 -7.81 3.36 6.77
N PRO A 67 -8.43 3.80 7.88
CA PRO A 67 -7.84 4.83 8.74
C PRO A 67 -6.80 4.23 9.70
N ALA A 68 -5.73 3.68 9.14
CA ALA A 68 -4.75 2.91 9.91
C ALA A 68 -4.08 3.74 11.02
N THR A 69 -3.76 5.01 10.74
CA THR A 69 -3.19 5.92 11.74
C THR A 69 -4.14 6.14 12.90
N ARG A 70 -5.42 6.46 12.64
CA ARG A 70 -6.44 6.64 13.68
C ARG A 70 -6.69 5.36 14.47
N LEU A 71 -6.73 4.21 13.82
CA LEU A 71 -6.86 2.91 14.51
C LEU A 71 -5.67 2.63 15.44
N ALA A 72 -4.44 2.89 15.00
CA ALA A 72 -3.25 2.73 15.82
C ALA A 72 -3.22 3.70 17.01
N GLU A 73 -3.70 4.93 16.82
CA GLU A 73 -3.84 5.93 17.89
C GLU A 73 -4.88 5.51 18.94
N GLN A 74 -6.02 4.94 18.52
CA GLN A 74 -7.04 4.40 19.44
C GLN A 74 -6.52 3.22 20.28
N LEU A 75 -5.55 2.47 19.78
CA LEU A 75 -4.83 1.43 20.52
C LEU A 75 -3.74 2.00 21.46
N GLY A 76 -3.63 3.32 21.56
CA GLY A 76 -2.65 4.03 22.38
C GLY A 76 -1.23 4.01 21.83
N ARG A 77 -1.02 3.55 20.59
CA ARG A 77 0.31 3.37 19.99
C ARG A 77 0.33 3.70 18.50
N LYS A 78 0.39 4.99 18.15
CA LYS A 78 0.51 5.45 16.75
C LYS A 78 1.59 4.72 15.93
N ILE A 79 2.70 4.33 16.58
CA ILE A 79 3.82 3.63 15.94
C ILE A 79 3.42 2.29 15.29
N VAL A 80 2.27 1.70 15.63
CA VAL A 80 1.81 0.42 15.07
C VAL A 80 0.95 0.55 13.81
N ALA A 81 0.80 1.76 13.24
CA ALA A 81 -0.01 1.96 12.04
C ALA A 81 0.44 1.08 10.85
N ASN A 82 1.73 0.80 10.73
CA ASN A 82 2.27 -0.12 9.73
C ASN A 82 1.78 -1.56 9.91
N ILE A 83 1.58 -2.01 11.15
CA ILE A 83 1.05 -3.33 11.47
C ILE A 83 -0.45 -3.41 11.13
N VAL A 84 -1.21 -2.35 11.40
CA VAL A 84 -2.62 -2.25 10.99
C VAL A 84 -2.73 -2.38 9.47
N MET A 85 -1.91 -1.65 8.72
CA MET A 85 -1.88 -1.76 7.26
C MET A 85 -1.45 -3.15 6.77
N LEU A 86 -0.47 -3.79 7.43
CA LEU A 86 -0.07 -5.16 7.10
C LEU A 86 -1.23 -6.15 7.28
N GLY A 87 -1.98 -6.03 8.38
CA GLY A 87 -3.18 -6.83 8.60
C GLY A 87 -4.25 -6.57 7.54
N PHE A 88 -4.39 -5.32 7.10
CA PHE A 88 -5.32 -4.96 6.03
C PHE A 88 -4.92 -5.57 4.67
N VAL A 89 -3.63 -5.60 4.33
CA VAL A 89 -3.12 -6.28 3.13
C VAL A 89 -3.50 -7.76 3.12
N ALA A 90 -3.45 -8.44 4.27
CA ALA A 90 -3.81 -9.85 4.37
C ALA A 90 -5.32 -10.12 4.19
N ALA A 91 -6.17 -9.13 4.43
CA ALA A 91 -7.63 -9.27 4.34
C ALA A 91 -8.19 -9.03 2.92
N VAL A 92 -7.43 -8.40 2.03
CA VAL A 92 -7.89 -7.87 0.73
C VAL A 92 -7.45 -8.72 -0.47
#